data_AF-A0A7C6U763-F1
#
_entry.id   AF-A0A7C6U763-F1
#
_cell.length_a   1.000
_cell.length_b   1.000
_cell.length_c   1.000
_cell.angle_alpha   90.00
_cell.angle_beta   90.00
_cell.angle_gamma   90.00
#
_symmetry.space_group_name_H-M   'P 1'
#
loop_
_entity.id
_entity.type
_entity.pdbx_description
1 polymer ?
#
loop_
_entity_poly.entity_id
_entity_poly.type
_entity_poly.pdbx_seq_one_letter_code
_entity_poly.pdbx_strand_id
1 'polypeptide(L)'
;GGWGLADVGPVVHNLVISNVPGPPERRSLAGAAVSGFVPLAPVYPGAGLSLAAVSYAGRLHVGVLACRHLVPDPQVVADGIGRAMAELVAAVP
;
A
#
# COMPACT_ATOMS: atom_id res chain seq x y z
N GLY A 1 9.20 21.46 1.48
CA GLY A 1 9.61 22.23 0.29
C GLY A 1 8.63 23.36 0.09
N GLY A 2 9.06 24.60 0.33
CA GLY A 2 8.22 25.70 0.81
C GLY A 2 7.56 26.59 -0.25
N TRP A 3 6.92 26.03 -1.28
CA TRP A 3 6.21 26.84 -2.29
C TRP A 3 4.69 26.79 -2.14
N GLY A 4 4.14 26.02 -1.20
CA GLY A 4 2.69 25.95 -0.92
C GLY A 4 1.82 25.48 -2.08
N LEU A 5 2.40 25.10 -3.23
CA LEU A 5 1.67 24.77 -4.46
C LEU A 5 0.66 23.63 -4.29
N ALA A 6 0.94 22.68 -3.38
CA ALA A 6 0.03 21.59 -3.05
C ALA A 6 -1.23 22.08 -2.31
N ASP A 7 -1.22 23.29 -1.76
CA ASP A 7 -2.31 23.91 -1.01
C ASP A 7 -3.12 24.91 -1.86
N VAL A 8 -2.65 25.21 -3.09
CA VAL A 8 -3.29 26.16 -4.00
C VAL A 8 -4.03 25.41 -5.11
N GLY A 9 -5.27 25.02 -4.81
CA GLY A 9 -6.18 24.35 -5.75
C GLY A 9 -6.74 23.04 -5.22
N PRO A 10 -7.73 22.44 -5.92
CA PRO A 10 -8.30 21.16 -5.53
C PRO A 10 -7.26 20.04 -5.58
N VAL A 11 -7.30 19.16 -4.58
CA VAL A 11 -6.44 17.98 -4.50
C VAL A 11 -6.67 17.11 -5.75
N VAL A 12 -5.63 16.90 -6.55
CA VAL A 12 -5.69 16.08 -7.78
C VAL A 12 -5.94 14.60 -7.51
N HIS A 13 -5.53 14.09 -6.34
CA HIS A 13 -5.77 12.72 -5.90
C HIS A 13 -5.68 12.63 -4.36
N ASN A 14 -6.61 11.91 -3.73
CA ASN A 14 -6.63 11.73 -2.27
C ASN A 14 -5.78 10.53 -1.81
N LEU A 15 -5.55 9.56 -2.71
CA LEU A 15 -4.88 8.30 -2.46
C LEU A 15 -4.21 7.83 -3.74
N VAL A 16 -2.93 7.46 -3.64
CA VAL A 16 -2.22 6.77 -4.71
C VAL A 16 -2.19 5.28 -4.41
N ILE A 17 -2.56 4.45 -5.38
CA ILE A 17 -2.45 2.99 -5.30
C ILE A 17 -1.60 2.52 -6.47
N SER A 18 -0.48 1.87 -6.16
CA SER A 18 0.34 1.18 -7.16
C SER A 18 0.14 -0.32 -7.05
N ASN A 19 0.04 -1.01 -8.18
CA ASN A 19 -0.03 -2.46 -8.26
C ASN A 19 1.01 -2.98 -9.26
N VAL A 20 2.01 -3.70 -8.75
CA VAL A 20 3.13 -4.20 -9.55
C VAL A 20 3.16 -5.72 -9.47
N PRO A 21 3.04 -6.43 -10.60
CA PRO A 21 3.23 -7.88 -10.62
C PRO A 21 4.66 -8.23 -10.19
N GLY A 22 4.80 -9.11 -9.19
CA GLY A 22 6.11 -9.65 -8.80
C GLY A 22 6.29 -11.11 -9.22
N PRO A 23 7.43 -11.73 -8.86
CA PRO A 23 7.78 -13.07 -9.31
C PRO A 23 6.76 -14.15 -8.86
N PRO A 24 6.33 -15.05 -9.77
CA PRO A 24 5.37 -16.09 -9.43
C PRO A 24 6.02 -17.23 -8.63
N GLU A 25 7.33 -17.46 -8.74
CA GLU A 25 8.03 -18.50 -7.97
C GLU A 25 8.66 -17.97 -6.68
N ARG A 26 8.83 -18.87 -5.70
CA ARG A 26 9.64 -18.59 -4.50
C ARG A 26 11.10 -18.35 -4.92
N ARG A 27 11.74 -17.44 -4.20
CA ARG A 27 13.12 -16.99 -4.43
C ARG A 27 13.90 -17.11 -3.14
N SER A 28 15.21 -17.33 -3.26
CA SER A 28 16.14 -17.32 -2.14
C SER A 28 17.21 -16.26 -2.33
N LEU A 29 17.74 -15.75 -1.23
CA LEU A 29 18.87 -14.84 -1.18
C LEU A 29 19.91 -15.45 -0.26
N ALA A 30 21.12 -15.69 -0.78
CA ALA A 30 22.22 -16.34 -0.03
C ALA A 30 21.80 -17.65 0.67
N GLY A 31 20.96 -18.46 0.01
CA GLY A 31 20.46 -19.73 0.56
C GLY A 31 19.24 -19.61 1.49
N ALA A 32 18.84 -18.41 1.91
CA ALA A 32 17.65 -18.19 2.72
C ALA A 32 16.41 -17.92 1.84
N ALA A 33 15.28 -18.55 2.13
CA ALA A 33 14.04 -18.30 1.41
C ALA A 33 13.49 -16.90 1.73
N VAL A 34 13.07 -16.17 0.70
CA VAL A 34 12.37 -14.89 0.87
C VAL A 34 10.95 -15.18 1.39
N SER A 35 10.61 -14.60 2.53
CA SER A 35 9.32 -14.82 3.20
C SER A 35 8.17 -14.00 2.62
N GLY A 36 8.48 -12.86 1.99
CA GLY A 36 7.50 -11.97 1.39
C GLY A 36 8.09 -10.60 1.08
N PHE A 37 7.24 -9.71 0.56
CA PHE A 37 7.58 -8.32 0.32
C PHE A 37 6.82 -7.38 1.24
N VAL A 38 7.48 -6.28 1.59
CA VAL A 38 6.88 -5.12 2.27
C VAL A 38 7.00 -3.95 1.29
N PRO A 39 6.02 -3.75 0.40
CA PRO A 39 6.11 -2.74 -0.63
C PRO A 39 5.90 -1.34 -0.02
N LEU A 40 6.71 -0.37 -0.46
CA LEU A 40 6.67 1.01 0.04
C LEU A 40 6.52 1.96 -1.15
N ALA A 41 5.40 2.67 -1.21
CA ALA A 41 5.19 3.75 -2.18
C ALA A 41 5.50 5.10 -1.52
N PRO A 42 6.12 6.06 -2.25
CA PRO A 42 6.40 7.38 -1.70
C PRO A 42 5.11 8.11 -1.28
N VAL A 43 5.21 8.95 -0.24
CA VAL A 43 4.17 9.91 0.15
C VAL A 43 4.38 11.21 -0.63
N TYR A 44 3.33 11.73 -1.25
CA TYR A 44 3.39 12.91 -2.10
C TYR A 44 2.87 14.16 -1.37
N PRO A 45 3.38 15.36 -1.67
CA PRO A 45 2.74 16.60 -1.25
C PRO A 45 1.26 16.62 -1.69
N GLY A 46 0.34 16.92 -0.77
CA GLY A 46 -1.11 16.92 -1.04
C GLY A 46 -1.81 15.56 -0.87
N ALA A 47 -1.07 14.44 -0.80
CA ALA A 47 -1.62 13.10 -0.53
C ALA A 47 -0.80 12.40 0.57
N GLY A 48 -1.29 12.50 1.81
CA GLY A 48 -0.62 11.97 3.00
C GLY A 48 -0.64 10.45 3.15
N LEU A 49 -1.25 9.72 2.21
CA LEU A 49 -1.46 8.27 2.23
C LEU A 49 -1.18 7.68 0.84
N SER A 50 -0.40 6.60 0.81
CA SER A 50 -0.09 5.83 -0.39
C SER A 50 -0.17 4.33 -0.11
N LEU A 51 -0.71 3.58 -1.07
CA LEU A 51 -0.76 2.11 -1.05
C LEU A 51 0.12 1.53 -2.15
N ALA A 52 0.82 0.44 -1.83
CA ALA A 52 1.57 -0.34 -2.79
C ALA A 52 1.18 -1.80 -2.69
N ALA A 53 0.86 -2.43 -3.81
CA ALA A 53 0.51 -3.83 -3.92
C ALA A 53 1.55 -4.54 -4.81
N VAL A 54 2.07 -5.66 -4.32
CA VAL A 54 2.99 -6.52 -5.08
C VAL A 54 2.62 -7.97 -4.89
N SER A 55 2.51 -8.73 -5.98
CA SER A 55 2.32 -10.19 -5.90
C SER A 55 3.67 -10.90 -5.74
N TYR A 56 3.72 -11.95 -4.92
CA TYR A 56 4.91 -12.79 -4.76
C TYR A 56 4.50 -14.21 -4.36
N ALA A 57 5.01 -15.22 -5.08
CA ALA A 57 4.81 -16.63 -4.74
C ALA A 57 3.33 -17.00 -4.43
N GLY A 58 2.40 -16.51 -5.26
CA GLY A 58 0.97 -16.74 -5.14
C GLY A 58 0.26 -15.94 -4.04
N ARG A 59 0.92 -14.97 -3.40
CA ARG A 59 0.36 -14.11 -2.36
C ARG A 59 0.41 -12.65 -2.80
N LEU A 60 -0.63 -11.88 -2.48
CA LEU A 60 -0.60 -10.43 -2.63
C LEU A 60 -0.10 -9.79 -1.34
N HIS A 61 0.90 -8.92 -1.45
CA HIS A 61 1.43 -8.12 -0.36
C HIS A 61 0.97 -6.68 -0.55
N VAL A 62 0.36 -6.09 0.47
CA VAL A 62 -0.10 -4.69 0.45
C VAL A 62 0.61 -3.91 1.54
N GLY A 63 1.23 -2.80 1.17
CA GLY A 63 1.89 -1.86 2.06
C GLY A 63 1.08 -0.57 2.16
N VAL A 64 0.93 -0.08 3.39
CA VAL A 64 0.30 1.20 3.70
C VAL A 64 1.40 2.14 4.20
N LEU A 65 1.69 3.20 3.44
CA LEU A 65 2.64 4.23 3.87
C LEU A 65 1.92 5.56 4.03
N ALA A 66 2.16 6.24 5.15
CA ALA A 66 1.47 7.48 5.46
C ALA A 66 2.36 8.50 6.18
N CYS A 67 2.03 9.77 6.01
CA CYS A 67 2.57 10.84 6.84
C CYS A 67 1.86 10.85 8.19
N ARG A 68 2.58 10.57 9.27
CA ARG A 68 2.05 10.52 10.65
C ARG A 68 1.26 11.75 11.10
N HIS A 69 1.55 12.92 10.52
CA HIS A 69 0.88 14.18 10.86
C HIS A 69 -0.49 14.33 10.18
N LEU A 70 -0.65 13.73 9.00
CA LEU A 70 -1.89 13.78 8.21
C LEU A 70 -2.77 12.53 8.44
N VAL A 71 -2.14 11.39 8.71
CA VAL A 71 -2.79 10.11 9.01
C VAL A 71 -2.19 9.57 10.31
N PRO A 72 -2.79 9.89 11.47
CA PRO A 72 -2.25 9.49 12.78
C PRO A 72 -2.27 7.97 13.00
N ASP A 73 -3.25 7.27 12.40
CA ASP A 73 -3.40 5.83 12.53
C ASP A 73 -3.63 5.16 11.16
N PRO A 74 -2.55 4.82 10.43
CA PRO A 74 -2.65 4.09 9.17
C PRO A 74 -3.05 2.61 9.36
N GLN A 75 -3.04 2.06 10.58
CA GLN A 75 -3.43 0.65 10.81
C GLN A 75 -4.92 0.44 10.57
N VAL A 76 -5.76 1.45 10.81
CA VAL A 76 -7.20 1.40 10.46
C VAL A 76 -7.41 1.01 9.00
N VAL A 77 -6.59 1.55 8.10
CA VAL A 77 -6.63 1.23 6.66
C VAL A 77 -6.11 -0.18 6.41
N ALA A 78 -4.97 -0.55 7.02
CA ALA A 78 -4.38 -1.88 6.87
C ALA A 78 -5.36 -2.99 7.30
N ASP A 79 -5.97 -2.85 8.48
CA ASP A 79 -6.96 -3.80 9.00
C ASP A 79 -8.24 -3.78 8.16
N GLY A 80 -8.63 -2.60 7.67
CA GLY A 80 -9.78 -2.43 6.79
C GLY A 80 -9.68 -3.24 5.51
N ILE A 81 -8.49 -3.32 4.91
CA ILE A 81 -8.23 -4.15 3.73
C ILE A 81 -8.49 -5.63 4.06
N GLY A 82 -7.97 -6.12 5.19
CA GLY A 82 -8.18 -7.50 5.62
C GLY A 82 -9.66 -7.82 5.87
N ARG A 83 -10.38 -6.92 6.56
CA ARG A 83 -11.82 -7.07 6.83
C ARG A 83 -12.64 -7.09 5.53
N ALA A 84 -12.43 -6.10 4.65
CA ALA A 84 -13.16 -6.00 3.39
C ALA A 84 -12.92 -7.23 2.50
N MET A 85 -11.69 -7.77 2.47
CA MET A 85 -11.41 -9.02 1.75
C MET A 85 -12.16 -10.22 2.35
N ALA A 86 -12.22 -10.33 3.68
CA ALA A 86 -12.97 -11.39 4.34
C ALA A 86 -14.48 -11.30 4.05
N GLU A 87 -15.04 -10.09 4.06
CA GLU A 87 -16.44 -9.82 3.69
C GLU A 87 -16.72 -10.26 2.24
N LEU A 88 -15.85 -9.88 1.30
CA LEU A 88 -15.98 -10.29 -0.11
C LEU A 88 -15.93 -11.81 -0.28
N VAL A 89 -15.01 -12.50 0.40
CA VAL A 89 -14.91 -13.97 0.35
C VAL A 89 -16.17 -14.63 0.91
N ALA A 90 -16.73 -14.10 2.00
CA ALA A 90 -17.95 -14.63 2.60
C ALA A 90 -19.21 -14.40 1.76
N ALA A 91 -19.20 -13.39 0.87
CA ALA A 91 -20.31 -13.07 -0.03
C ALA A 91 -20.33 -13.92 -1.31
N VAL A 92 -19.28 -14.71 -1.58
CA VAL A 92 -19.27 -15.63 -2.74
C VAL A 92 -20.15 -16.85 -2.41
N PRO A 93 -21.19 -17.15 -3.22
CA PRO A 93 -22.04 -18.33 -3.04
C PRO A 93 -21.31 -19.67 -3.19
#